data_AF-A0A7S0ZNP8-F1
#
_entry.id   AF-A0A7S0ZNP8-F1
#
_cell.length_a   1.000
_cell.length_b   1.000
_cell.length_c   1.000
_cell.angle_alpha   90.00
_cell.angle_beta   90.00
_cell.angle_gamma   90.00
#
_symmetry.space_group_name_H-M   'P 1'
#
loop_
_entity.id
_entity.type
_entity.pdbx_description
1 polymer ?
#
loop_
_entity_poly.entity_id
_entity_poly.type
_entity_poly.pdbx_seq_one_letter_code
_entity_poly.pdbx_strand_id
1 'polypeptide(L)'
;PNEMDAQALALMTNPSLTPISAGADSAQGIVWISLDPRRGSLHCYPREVAALLESGLQSGQPSVPIGGVASFSPGVFVDFSTGRFSQSTPNRGFRDVRRLLVSPGETRLSLQRLQEGVWRIADDFVAPGITSEVSVPLTASDILTVADVSSTAAATSLVEQTQSATSGAEGLWEWCRMAEPRLEELDQLPASCWGVYTEEQNQEIENAFQAKLCSVEICIGIRTFEVVFDGHGRARQLDKKVNKRRFVRRRLMTSAEVQAARGSPAKKRFDSTDDCPICCSSFAETPTLPVVRTPCGHLFHGACVREIADKNDACPCCRAEVNWCTTFRK
;
A
#
# COMPACT_ATOMS: atom_id res chain seq x y z
N PRO A 1 -10.07 -46.40 7.39
CA PRO A 1 -8.73 -45.83 7.66
C PRO A 1 -8.14 -45.17 6.40
N ASN A 2 -8.23 -43.87 6.17
CA ASN A 2 -8.80 -42.73 6.89
C ASN A 2 -9.27 -41.79 5.76
N GLU A 3 -10.50 -41.33 5.56
CA GLU A 3 -11.49 -40.66 6.43
C GLU A 3 -10.98 -39.46 7.25
N MET A 4 -9.70 -39.06 7.12
CA MET A 4 -9.14 -37.89 7.83
C MET A 4 -8.69 -36.74 6.93
N ASP A 5 -8.74 -36.86 5.59
CA ASP A 5 -8.20 -35.81 4.71
C ASP A 5 -9.24 -34.88 4.08
N ALA A 6 -10.54 -35.12 4.30
CA ALA A 6 -11.61 -34.25 3.78
C ALA A 6 -12.10 -33.18 4.79
N GLN A 7 -11.78 -33.31 6.08
CA GLN A 7 -12.17 -32.34 7.12
C GLN A 7 -11.13 -31.23 7.37
N ALA A 8 -9.90 -31.37 6.88
CA ALA A 8 -8.84 -30.38 7.09
C ALA A 8 -8.92 -29.17 6.13
N LEU A 9 -9.68 -29.27 5.03
CA LEU A 9 -9.84 -28.17 4.07
C LEU A 9 -11.09 -27.29 4.34
N ALA A 10 -11.92 -27.64 5.33
CA ALA A 10 -13.17 -26.94 5.65
C ALA A 10 -13.08 -25.98 6.86
N LEU A 11 -11.89 -25.76 7.43
CA LEU A 11 -11.71 -24.95 8.65
C LEU A 11 -10.95 -23.63 8.44
N MET A 12 -10.79 -23.17 7.19
CA MET A 12 -10.30 -21.82 6.87
C MET A 12 -11.38 -20.88 6.29
N THR A 13 -12.66 -21.23 6.43
CA THR A 13 -13.74 -20.28 6.19
C THR A 13 -13.85 -19.31 7.36
N ASN A 14 -13.16 -18.20 7.19
CA ASN A 14 -13.31 -16.99 7.98
C ASN A 14 -14.79 -16.53 7.90
N PRO A 15 -15.53 -16.36 9.00
CA PRO A 15 -16.92 -15.86 8.96
C PRO A 15 -17.02 -14.40 8.48
N SER A 16 -15.90 -13.77 8.13
CA SER A 16 -15.80 -12.38 7.69
C SER A 16 -15.96 -12.16 6.18
N LEU A 17 -16.23 -13.22 5.40
CA LEU A 17 -16.45 -13.15 3.94
C LEU A 17 -17.63 -14.03 3.48
N THR A 18 -18.71 -14.17 4.25
CA THR A 18 -19.94 -14.72 3.68
C THR A 18 -20.56 -13.69 2.74
N PRO A 19 -20.62 -13.92 1.42
CA PRO A 19 -21.55 -13.17 0.58
C PRO A 19 -22.95 -13.39 1.15
N ILE A 20 -23.75 -12.33 1.20
CA ILE A 20 -25.15 -12.41 1.60
C ILE A 20 -25.83 -13.34 0.60
N SER A 21 -26.02 -14.61 0.99
CA SER A 21 -26.93 -15.49 0.31
C SER A 21 -28.31 -14.88 0.47
N ALA A 22 -28.99 -14.65 -0.64
CA ALA A 22 -30.35 -14.12 -0.67
C ALA A 22 -31.31 -15.17 -0.08
N GLY A 23 -31.36 -15.25 1.25
CA GLY A 23 -32.16 -16.22 1.97
C GLY A 23 -31.77 -16.28 3.44
N ALA A 24 -32.56 -15.58 4.27
CA ALA A 24 -32.59 -15.64 5.74
C ALA A 24 -31.47 -14.94 6.53
N ASP A 25 -31.47 -13.60 6.56
CA ASP A 25 -31.43 -12.81 7.82
C ASP A 25 -31.60 -11.31 7.53
N SER A 26 -32.84 -10.85 7.38
CA SER A 26 -33.17 -9.49 6.95
C SER A 26 -33.13 -8.42 8.06
N ALA A 27 -32.44 -8.68 9.18
CA ALA A 27 -32.46 -7.78 10.34
C ALA A 27 -31.10 -7.49 11.00
N GLN A 28 -29.99 -8.05 10.53
CA GLN A 28 -28.68 -7.74 11.14
C GLN A 28 -28.19 -6.35 10.69
N GLY A 29 -27.81 -5.53 11.67
CA GLY A 29 -27.18 -4.23 11.44
C GLY A 29 -25.68 -4.38 11.18
N ILE A 30 -25.06 -3.37 10.56
CA ILE A 30 -23.63 -3.37 10.27
C ILE A 30 -22.96 -2.21 11.01
N VAL A 31 -21.86 -2.48 11.71
CA VAL A 31 -21.06 -1.46 12.42
C VAL A 31 -19.61 -1.53 11.95
N TRP A 32 -19.03 -0.35 11.71
CA TRP A 32 -17.62 -0.18 11.39
C TRP A 32 -16.90 0.48 12.56
N ILE A 33 -15.79 -0.10 13.01
CA ILE A 33 -15.04 0.34 14.19
C ILE A 33 -13.56 0.54 13.85
N SER A 34 -12.95 1.56 14.43
CA SER A 34 -11.52 1.85 14.41
C SER A 34 -10.91 1.70 15.80
N LEU A 35 -9.72 1.12 15.90
CA LEU A 35 -8.94 1.06 17.14
C LEU A 35 -7.83 2.11 17.16
N ASP A 36 -7.72 2.87 18.25
CA ASP A 36 -6.57 3.74 18.47
C ASP A 36 -5.32 2.93 18.86
N PRO A 37 -4.24 2.95 18.05
CA PRO A 37 -3.06 2.12 18.27
C PRO A 37 -2.26 2.53 19.52
N ARG A 38 -2.46 3.75 20.05
CA ARG A 38 -1.72 4.28 21.21
C ARG A 38 -2.51 4.10 22.49
N ARG A 39 -3.82 4.35 22.45
CA ARG A 39 -4.69 4.32 23.64
C ARG A 39 -5.50 3.04 23.78
N GLY A 40 -5.59 2.23 22.72
CA GLY A 40 -6.45 1.04 22.66
C GLY A 40 -7.95 1.35 22.66
N SER A 41 -8.36 2.62 22.59
CA SER A 41 -9.77 3.00 22.58
C SER A 41 -10.41 2.65 21.23
N LEU A 42 -11.59 2.05 21.25
CA LEU A 42 -12.42 1.81 20.07
C LEU A 42 -13.32 3.02 19.78
N HIS A 43 -13.54 3.27 18.49
CA HIS A 43 -14.43 4.33 17.99
C HIS A 43 -15.25 3.82 16.82
N CYS A 44 -16.56 4.02 16.84
CA CYS A 44 -17.41 3.77 15.69
C CYS A 44 -17.10 4.80 14.59
N TYR A 45 -17.08 4.37 13.33
CA TYR A 45 -17.02 5.31 12.22
C TYR A 45 -18.34 6.09 12.13
N PRO A 46 -18.29 7.40 11.81
CA PRO A 46 -19.49 8.16 11.50
C PRO A 46 -20.31 7.49 10.39
N ARG A 47 -21.64 7.58 10.48
CA ARG A 47 -22.57 6.86 9.59
C ARG A 47 -22.23 7.00 8.11
N GLU A 48 -21.93 8.22 7.66
CA GLU A 48 -21.58 8.51 6.27
C GLU A 48 -20.29 7.81 5.81
N VAL A 49 -19.29 7.73 6.68
CA VAL A 49 -18.04 7.01 6.40
C VAL A 49 -18.28 5.51 6.43
N ALA A 50 -19.01 5.03 7.43
CA ALA A 50 -19.35 3.61 7.54
C ALA A 50 -20.12 3.14 6.29
N ALA A 51 -21.09 3.92 5.80
CA ALA A 51 -21.85 3.60 4.58
C ALA A 51 -20.95 3.59 3.33
N LEU A 52 -20.01 4.54 3.23
CA LEU A 52 -19.02 4.56 2.16
C LEU A 52 -18.10 3.34 2.18
N LEU A 53 -17.60 2.96 3.36
CA LEU A 53 -16.77 1.76 3.56
C LEU A 53 -17.54 0.49 3.20
N GLU A 54 -18.80 0.38 3.64
CA GLU A 54 -19.65 -0.77 3.34
C GLU A 54 -19.93 -0.88 1.84
N SER A 55 -20.28 0.23 1.19
CA SER A 55 -20.52 0.26 -0.26
C SER A 55 -19.27 -0.12 -1.04
N GLY A 56 -18.10 0.40 -0.66
CA GLY A 56 -16.84 0.08 -1.31
C GLY A 56 -16.46 -1.39 -1.15
N LEU A 57 -16.62 -1.94 0.07
CA LEU A 57 -16.37 -3.35 0.34
C LEU A 57 -17.31 -4.26 -0.48
N GLN A 58 -18.61 -3.97 -0.51
CA GLN A 58 -19.59 -4.74 -1.29
C GLN A 58 -19.32 -4.67 -2.80
N SER A 59 -18.77 -3.57 -3.28
CA SER A 59 -18.34 -3.40 -4.67
C SER A 59 -17.01 -4.09 -4.99
N GLY A 60 -16.40 -4.78 -4.00
CA GLY A 60 -15.12 -5.45 -4.16
C GLY A 60 -13.93 -4.49 -4.28
N GLN A 61 -14.08 -3.23 -3.84
CA GLN A 61 -12.95 -2.30 -3.85
C GLN A 61 -11.91 -2.77 -2.81
N PRO A 62 -10.61 -2.70 -3.13
CA PRO A 62 -9.56 -3.11 -2.21
C PRO A 62 -9.23 -2.05 -1.17
N SER A 63 -9.64 -0.80 -1.40
CA SER A 63 -9.52 0.29 -0.45
C SER A 63 -10.56 1.36 -0.75
N VAL A 64 -10.89 2.16 0.26
CA VAL A 64 -11.85 3.25 0.17
C VAL A 64 -11.23 4.52 0.77
N PRO A 65 -11.09 5.60 0.00
CA PRO A 65 -10.67 6.89 0.54
C PRO A 65 -11.80 7.47 1.41
N ILE A 66 -11.45 7.88 2.61
CA ILE A 66 -12.40 8.51 3.56
C ILE A 66 -12.00 9.95 3.90
N GLY A 67 -10.84 10.41 3.43
CA GLY A 67 -10.38 11.78 3.63
C GLY A 67 -11.30 12.80 2.97
N GLY A 68 -11.66 13.85 3.71
CA GLY A 68 -12.63 14.88 3.27
C GLY A 68 -14.08 14.58 3.66
N VAL A 69 -14.38 13.42 4.23
CA VAL A 69 -15.69 13.03 4.78
C VAL A 69 -15.62 13.05 6.31
N ALA A 70 -16.70 13.37 7.03
CA ALA A 70 -16.81 13.33 8.50
C ALA A 70 -15.59 13.84 9.31
N SER A 71 -14.97 14.93 8.85
CA SER A 71 -13.76 15.54 9.46
C SER A 71 -12.44 14.75 9.31
N PHE A 72 -12.40 13.69 8.50
CA PHE A 72 -11.15 12.99 8.20
C PHE A 72 -10.24 13.86 7.33
N SER A 73 -8.95 13.90 7.67
CA SER A 73 -7.96 14.64 6.89
C SER A 73 -7.86 14.12 5.46
N PRO A 74 -7.55 14.97 4.47
CA PRO A 74 -7.30 14.52 3.10
C PRO A 74 -6.24 13.42 3.04
N GLY A 75 -6.43 12.42 2.17
CA GLY A 75 -5.48 11.31 1.99
C GLY A 75 -5.57 10.18 3.02
N VAL A 76 -6.59 10.18 3.87
CA VAL A 76 -6.93 9.02 4.72
C VAL A 76 -7.75 8.01 3.91
N PHE A 77 -7.42 6.73 4.01
CA PHE A 77 -8.14 5.64 3.37
C PHE A 77 -8.19 4.41 4.28
N VAL A 78 -9.12 3.51 4.01
CA VAL A 78 -9.21 2.19 4.62
C VAL A 78 -8.91 1.13 3.58
N ASP A 79 -8.00 0.23 3.89
CA ASP A 79 -7.55 -0.88 3.06
C ASP A 79 -8.26 -2.17 3.50
N PHE A 80 -8.80 -2.92 2.53
CA PHE A 80 -9.48 -4.21 2.69
C PHE A 80 -8.71 -5.40 2.09
N SER A 81 -7.64 -5.13 1.32
CA SER A 81 -6.97 -6.09 0.42
C SER A 81 -6.40 -7.33 1.10
N THR A 82 -6.02 -7.22 2.38
CA THR A 82 -5.38 -8.31 3.13
C THR A 82 -6.36 -9.13 3.96
N GLY A 83 -7.66 -8.82 3.92
CA GLY A 83 -8.68 -9.39 4.81
C GLY A 83 -8.60 -8.89 6.27
N ARG A 84 -7.50 -8.24 6.66
CA ARG A 84 -7.39 -7.45 7.89
C ARG A 84 -7.54 -5.97 7.51
N PHE A 85 -8.68 -5.39 7.85
CA PHE A 85 -8.98 -4.03 7.44
C PHE A 85 -8.14 -3.03 8.25
N SER A 86 -7.61 -2.02 7.57
CA SER A 86 -6.77 -1.03 8.24
C SER A 86 -6.93 0.37 7.66
N GLN A 87 -7.01 1.36 8.54
CA GLN A 87 -6.98 2.75 8.15
C GLN A 87 -5.53 3.24 8.11
N SER A 88 -5.16 3.84 7.00
CA SER A 88 -3.89 4.55 6.84
C SER A 88 -4.12 6.04 6.79
N THR A 89 -3.30 6.79 7.51
CA THR A 89 -3.29 8.26 7.49
C THR A 89 -2.03 8.80 6.80
N PRO A 90 -2.09 10.01 6.24
CA PRO A 90 -0.95 10.70 5.66
C PRO A 90 0.31 10.67 6.54
N ASN A 91 0.15 10.98 7.83
CA ASN A 91 1.24 11.14 8.79
C ASN A 91 1.71 9.82 9.42
N ARG A 92 1.74 8.72 8.66
CA ARG A 92 2.17 7.38 9.11
C ARG A 92 1.34 6.78 10.24
N GLY A 93 0.15 7.31 10.53
CA GLY A 93 -0.78 6.68 11.47
C GLY A 93 -1.46 5.48 10.83
N PHE A 94 -1.49 4.37 11.56
CA PHE A 94 -2.14 3.11 11.17
C PHE A 94 -3.15 2.73 12.26
N ARG A 95 -4.37 2.38 11.88
CA ARG A 95 -5.41 1.92 12.82
C ARG A 95 -6.00 0.61 12.32
N ASP A 96 -6.19 -0.34 13.22
CA ASP A 96 -6.96 -1.54 12.91
C ASP A 96 -8.43 -1.15 12.74
N VAL A 97 -9.07 -1.71 11.71
CA VAL A 97 -10.48 -1.47 11.39
C VAL A 97 -11.23 -2.79 11.39
N ARG A 98 -12.47 -2.78 11.88
CA ARG A 98 -13.34 -3.95 11.86
C ARG A 98 -14.73 -3.62 11.37
N ARG A 99 -15.25 -4.52 10.54
CA ARG A 99 -16.66 -4.61 10.16
C ARG A 99 -17.29 -5.72 11.00
N LEU A 100 -18.40 -5.43 11.63
CA LEU A 100 -19.11 -6.36 12.52
C LEU A 100 -20.60 -6.36 12.21
N LEU A 101 -21.20 -7.54 12.30
CA LEU A 101 -22.65 -7.71 12.23
C LEU A 101 -23.20 -7.64 13.65
N VAL A 102 -24.28 -6.87 13.83
CA VAL A 102 -24.93 -6.68 15.13
C VAL A 102 -26.39 -7.10 15.06
N SER A 103 -26.88 -7.71 16.13
CA SER A 103 -28.28 -8.08 16.25
C SER A 103 -29.17 -6.83 16.44
N PRO A 104 -30.46 -6.90 16.03
CA PRO A 104 -31.41 -5.81 16.30
C PRO A 104 -31.47 -5.45 17.79
N GLY A 105 -31.35 -4.16 18.10
CA GLY A 105 -31.45 -3.68 19.49
C GLY A 105 -30.18 -3.83 20.33
N GLU A 106 -29.07 -4.30 19.75
CA GLU A 106 -27.77 -4.32 20.43
C GLU A 106 -27.33 -2.90 20.79
N THR A 107 -27.01 -2.66 22.07
CA THR A 107 -26.65 -1.33 22.58
C THR A 107 -25.17 -1.23 22.95
N ARG A 108 -24.42 -2.32 22.88
CA ARG A 108 -23.01 -2.36 23.24
C ARG A 108 -22.30 -3.44 22.44
N LEU A 109 -21.10 -3.13 21.98
CA LEU A 109 -20.26 -4.08 21.28
C LEU A 109 -18.98 -4.33 22.07
N SER A 110 -18.67 -5.59 22.34
CA SER A 110 -17.43 -6.01 22.99
C SER A 110 -16.45 -6.59 21.98
N LEU A 111 -15.20 -6.15 22.04
CA LEU A 111 -14.08 -6.72 21.28
C LEU A 111 -12.91 -7.02 22.19
N GLN A 112 -12.10 -8.00 21.79
CA GLN A 112 -10.83 -8.28 22.41
C GLN A 112 -9.74 -7.44 21.74
N ARG A 113 -8.86 -6.83 22.53
CA ARG A 113 -7.68 -6.10 22.07
C ARG A 113 -6.43 -6.61 22.77
N LEU A 114 -5.30 -6.57 22.07
CA LEU A 114 -3.99 -6.97 22.59
C LEU A 114 -2.97 -5.84 22.39
N GLN A 115 -1.91 -5.84 23.18
CA GLN A 115 -0.83 -4.85 23.10
C GLN A 115 0.51 -5.52 22.83
N GLU A 116 0.92 -5.54 21.56
CA GLU A 116 2.23 -6.03 21.11
C GLU A 116 3.01 -4.87 20.47
N GLY A 117 3.54 -3.99 21.33
CA GLY A 117 4.12 -2.70 20.93
C GLY A 117 3.07 -1.62 20.61
N VAL A 118 2.05 -1.97 19.83
CA VAL A 118 0.85 -1.13 19.55
C VAL A 118 -0.43 -1.91 19.82
N TRP A 119 -1.52 -1.20 20.11
CA TRP A 119 -2.84 -1.82 20.30
C TRP A 119 -3.41 -2.35 18.99
N ARG A 120 -3.91 -3.58 19.02
CA ARG A 120 -4.56 -4.28 17.89
C ARG A 120 -5.85 -4.95 18.30
N ILE A 121 -6.78 -5.13 17.35
CA ILE A 121 -8.01 -5.92 17.59
C ILE A 121 -7.65 -7.40 17.43
N ALA A 122 -7.99 -8.21 18.43
CA ALA A 122 -7.83 -9.65 18.37
C ALA A 122 -9.03 -10.25 17.62
N ASP A 123 -8.74 -11.08 16.61
CA ASP A 123 -9.76 -11.64 15.72
C ASP A 123 -10.57 -12.70 16.48
N ASP A 124 -9.89 -13.78 16.92
CA ASP A 124 -10.49 -14.92 17.64
C ASP A 124 -9.61 -15.43 18.80
N PHE A 125 -8.45 -14.80 19.01
CA PHE A 125 -7.50 -15.21 20.05
C PHE A 125 -7.89 -14.57 21.37
N VAL A 126 -8.28 -15.39 22.34
CA VAL A 126 -8.54 -14.97 23.72
C VAL A 126 -7.60 -15.74 24.62
N ALA A 127 -6.62 -15.04 25.19
CA ALA A 127 -5.69 -15.62 26.15
C ALA A 127 -5.67 -14.78 27.42
N PRO A 128 -6.01 -15.36 28.59
CA PRO A 128 -5.96 -14.67 29.87
C PRO A 128 -4.58 -14.04 30.10
N GLY A 129 -4.55 -12.72 30.33
CA GLY A 129 -3.32 -11.96 30.56
C GLY A 129 -2.62 -11.43 29.31
N ILE A 130 -3.07 -11.80 28.10
CA ILE A 130 -2.55 -11.27 26.82
C ILE A 130 -3.58 -10.37 26.15
N THR A 131 -4.86 -10.75 26.20
CA THR A 131 -5.96 -9.97 25.62
C THR A 131 -6.78 -9.28 26.71
N SER A 132 -7.32 -8.11 26.38
CA SER A 132 -8.24 -7.36 27.22
C SER A 132 -9.53 -7.07 26.46
N GLU A 133 -10.67 -7.28 27.11
CA GLU A 133 -11.97 -6.93 26.55
C GLU A 133 -12.18 -5.42 26.66
N VAL A 134 -12.68 -4.82 25.59
CA VAL A 134 -13.10 -3.43 25.55
C VAL A 134 -14.48 -3.36 24.92
N SER A 135 -15.39 -2.64 25.56
CA SER A 135 -16.74 -2.44 25.04
C SER A 135 -16.97 -1.01 24.59
N VAL A 136 -17.63 -0.85 23.44
CA VAL A 136 -18.07 0.44 22.89
C VAL A 136 -19.61 0.52 22.96
N PRO A 137 -20.21 1.62 23.44
CA PRO A 137 -21.65 1.80 23.34
C PRO A 137 -22.05 2.01 21.88
N LEU A 138 -23.18 1.44 21.48
CA LEU A 138 -23.77 1.63 20.15
C LEU A 138 -24.99 2.54 20.25
N THR A 139 -25.11 3.45 19.30
CA THR A 139 -26.31 4.24 19.06
C THR A 139 -26.92 3.89 17.70
N ALA A 140 -28.18 4.25 17.47
CA ALA A 140 -28.84 3.99 16.19
C ALA A 140 -28.09 4.62 14.99
N SER A 141 -27.36 5.73 15.19
CA SER A 141 -26.54 6.35 14.15
C SER A 141 -25.31 5.52 13.76
N ASP A 142 -24.80 4.68 14.65
CA ASP A 142 -23.61 3.84 14.41
C ASP A 142 -23.92 2.56 13.64
N ILE A 143 -25.20 2.18 13.56
CA ILE A 143 -25.68 0.93 12.97
C ILE A 143 -26.27 1.21 11.58
N LEU A 144 -25.64 0.67 10.55
CA LEU A 144 -26.12 0.73 9.17
C LEU A 144 -27.14 -0.38 8.91
N THR A 145 -28.10 -0.07 8.06
CA THR A 145 -29.05 -1.01 7.47
C THR A 145 -28.73 -1.23 6.00
N VAL A 146 -29.29 -2.30 5.41
CA VAL A 146 -29.14 -2.59 3.97
C VAL A 146 -29.58 -1.41 3.09
N ALA A 147 -30.58 -0.64 3.51
CA ALA A 147 -31.09 0.52 2.78
C ALA A 147 -30.08 1.68 2.72
N ASP A 148 -29.25 1.87 3.76
CA ASP A 148 -28.24 2.94 3.79
C ASP A 148 -27.20 2.73 2.68
N VAL A 149 -26.80 1.48 2.42
CA VAL A 149 -25.75 1.15 1.46
C VAL A 149 -26.19 1.40 0.01
N SER A 150 -27.46 1.12 -0.32
CA SER A 150 -28.00 1.30 -1.67
C SER A 150 -28.09 2.77 -2.11
N SER A 151 -28.29 3.71 -1.18
CA SER A 151 -28.36 5.14 -1.51
C SER A 151 -27.01 5.75 -1.92
N THR A 152 -25.90 5.25 -1.35
CA THR A 152 -24.54 5.72 -1.65
C THR A 152 -24.05 5.25 -3.01
N ALA A 153 -24.39 4.04 -3.43
CA ALA A 153 -24.01 3.49 -4.74
C ALA A 153 -24.49 4.38 -5.92
N ALA A 154 -25.62 5.06 -5.76
CA ALA A 154 -26.13 6.01 -6.76
C ALA A 154 -25.34 7.33 -6.83
N ALA A 155 -24.74 7.77 -5.71
CA ALA A 155 -23.95 9.00 -5.63
C ALA A 155 -22.52 8.81 -6.16
N THR A 156 -21.94 7.61 -6.03
CA THR A 156 -20.59 7.28 -6.53
C THR A 156 -20.50 7.33 -8.06
N SER A 157 -21.60 7.06 -8.78
CA SER A 157 -21.67 7.12 -10.26
C SER A 157 -21.47 8.52 -10.84
N LEU A 158 -21.61 9.60 -10.06
CA LEU A 158 -21.37 10.98 -10.53
C LEU A 158 -19.90 11.40 -10.46
N VAL A 159 -19.07 10.69 -9.69
CA VAL A 159 -17.62 10.97 -9.59
C VAL A 159 -16.84 10.20 -10.67
N GLU A 160 -17.39 9.12 -11.23
CA GLU A 160 -16.78 8.33 -12.31
C GLU A 160 -16.82 8.99 -13.70
N GLN A 161 -17.57 10.09 -13.89
CA GLN A 161 -17.72 10.72 -15.22
C GLN A 161 -16.67 11.78 -15.59
N THR A 162 -15.63 12.01 -14.78
CA THR A 162 -14.57 12.99 -15.12
C THR A 162 -13.24 12.38 -15.58
N GLN A 163 -13.21 11.09 -15.94
CA GLN A 163 -12.02 10.48 -16.53
C GLN A 163 -12.36 9.65 -17.78
N SER A 164 -12.69 10.34 -18.87
CA SER A 164 -12.51 9.76 -20.20
C SER A 164 -12.22 10.85 -21.23
N ALA A 165 -11.33 10.52 -22.15
CA ALA A 165 -10.83 11.28 -23.30
C ALA A 165 -9.69 12.30 -23.06
N THR A 166 -8.45 11.77 -22.97
CA THR A 166 -7.32 12.37 -23.69
C THR A 166 -6.60 11.28 -24.49
N SER A 167 -6.96 11.16 -25.76
CA SER A 167 -6.24 10.35 -26.75
C SER A 167 -4.82 10.90 -26.91
N GLY A 168 -3.81 10.18 -26.42
CA GLY A 168 -2.39 10.48 -26.62
C GLY A 168 -1.54 10.73 -25.36
N ALA A 169 -2.11 10.61 -24.16
CA ALA A 169 -1.37 10.74 -22.91
C ALA A 169 -0.98 9.37 -22.32
N GLU A 170 0.31 9.14 -22.13
CA GLU A 170 0.89 7.96 -21.51
C GLU A 170 1.16 8.20 -20.02
N GLY A 171 1.00 7.17 -19.20
CA GLY A 171 1.33 7.21 -17.77
C GLY A 171 2.82 7.04 -17.54
N LEU A 172 3.47 8.09 -17.04
CA LEU A 172 4.85 8.04 -16.54
C LEU A 172 4.85 7.85 -15.02
N TRP A 173 5.42 6.74 -14.58
CA TRP A 173 5.60 6.41 -13.17
C TRP A 173 6.99 6.84 -12.68
N GLU A 174 6.99 7.57 -11.58
CA GLU A 174 8.19 8.11 -10.96
C GLU A 174 8.24 7.73 -9.47
N TRP A 175 9.40 7.36 -8.97
CA TRP A 175 9.65 7.07 -7.56
C TRP A 175 10.44 8.18 -6.88
N CYS A 176 10.12 8.46 -5.63
CA CYS A 176 10.77 9.51 -4.85
C CYS A 176 12.12 9.03 -4.28
N ARG A 177 13.16 9.80 -4.56
CA ARG A 177 14.52 9.55 -4.06
C ARG A 177 14.64 9.81 -2.56
N MET A 178 13.82 10.72 -2.03
CA MET A 178 13.75 11.01 -0.60
C MET A 178 13.10 9.83 0.14
N ALA A 179 13.68 9.45 1.27
CA ALA A 179 13.15 8.34 2.07
C ALA A 179 11.82 8.73 2.75
N GLU A 180 11.63 10.00 3.13
CA GLU A 180 10.50 10.44 3.96
C GLU A 180 10.04 11.90 3.66
N PRO A 181 9.68 12.26 2.43
CA PRO A 181 9.07 13.57 2.19
C PRO A 181 7.69 13.66 2.87
N ARG A 182 7.31 14.85 3.34
CA ARG A 182 5.95 15.11 3.80
C ARG A 182 4.99 15.07 2.62
N LEU A 183 3.77 14.58 2.82
CA LEU A 183 2.81 14.39 1.73
C LEU A 183 2.39 15.70 1.08
N GLU A 184 2.33 16.79 1.86
CA GLU A 184 1.99 18.13 1.39
C GLU A 184 3.09 18.73 0.49
N GLU A 185 4.32 18.22 0.60
CA GLU A 185 5.48 18.70 -0.14
C GLU A 185 5.71 17.88 -1.42
N LEU A 186 5.12 16.69 -1.56
CA LEU A 186 5.37 15.76 -2.68
C LEU A 186 5.13 16.35 -4.06
N ASP A 187 4.01 17.04 -4.23
CA ASP A 187 3.64 17.66 -5.52
C ASP A 187 4.51 18.89 -5.83
N GLN A 188 5.18 19.45 -4.80
CA GLN A 188 6.06 20.61 -4.90
C GLN A 188 7.55 20.21 -4.99
N LEU A 189 7.87 18.92 -4.85
CA LEU A 189 9.25 18.44 -4.94
C LEU A 189 9.80 18.67 -6.35
N PRO A 190 11.05 19.18 -6.48
CA PRO A 190 11.68 19.38 -7.77
C PRO A 190 11.86 18.06 -8.52
N ALA A 191 11.87 18.11 -9.85
CA ALA A 191 12.00 16.92 -10.70
C ALA A 191 13.25 16.07 -10.37
N SER A 192 14.31 16.68 -9.86
CA SER A 192 15.54 15.98 -9.43
C SER A 192 15.33 15.02 -8.23
N CYS A 193 14.24 15.19 -7.47
CA CYS A 193 13.86 14.30 -6.38
C CYS A 193 13.13 13.04 -6.86
N TRP A 194 12.86 12.93 -8.16
CA TRP A 194 12.12 11.84 -8.76
C TRP A 194 13.03 11.02 -9.69
N GLY A 195 12.93 9.70 -9.59
CA GLY A 195 13.53 8.76 -10.55
C GLY A 195 12.42 8.15 -11.39
N VAL A 196 12.67 7.98 -12.68
CA VAL A 196 11.72 7.30 -13.58
C VAL A 196 12.02 5.79 -13.54
N TYR A 197 10.99 4.95 -13.65
CA TYR A 197 11.20 3.52 -13.89
C TYR A 197 11.76 3.26 -15.31
N THR A 198 12.33 2.08 -15.56
CA THR A 198 12.65 1.68 -16.94
C THR A 198 11.37 1.58 -17.77
N GLU A 199 11.51 1.46 -19.09
CA GLU A 199 10.34 1.32 -19.97
C GLU A 199 9.49 0.10 -19.61
N GLU A 200 10.11 -1.04 -19.41
CA GLU A 200 9.47 -2.31 -19.08
C GLU A 200 8.76 -2.21 -17.72
N GLN A 201 9.48 -1.72 -16.70
CA GLN A 201 8.93 -1.53 -15.36
C GLN A 201 7.76 -0.54 -15.37
N ASN A 202 7.88 0.58 -16.11
CA ASN A 202 6.83 1.56 -16.23
C ASN A 202 5.58 0.95 -16.88
N GLN A 203 5.76 0.12 -17.91
CA GLN A 203 4.66 -0.56 -18.59
C GLN A 203 3.97 -1.59 -17.68
N GLU A 204 4.73 -2.36 -16.91
CA GLU A 204 4.17 -3.30 -15.92
C GLU A 204 3.31 -2.57 -14.87
N ILE A 205 3.82 -1.45 -14.33
CA ILE A 205 3.11 -0.63 -13.35
C ILE A 205 1.86 -0.01 -13.97
N GLU A 206 1.97 0.54 -15.18
CA GLU A 206 0.83 1.15 -15.86
C GLU A 206 -0.24 0.12 -16.21
N ASN A 207 0.13 -1.05 -16.73
CA ASN A 207 -0.81 -2.12 -17.04
C ASN A 207 -1.55 -2.58 -15.78
N ALA A 208 -0.83 -2.79 -14.68
CA ALA A 208 -1.44 -3.18 -13.41
C ALA A 208 -2.38 -2.11 -12.86
N PHE A 209 -2.00 -0.83 -12.96
CA PHE A 209 -2.84 0.29 -12.56
C PHE A 209 -4.12 0.39 -13.41
N GLN A 210 -4.00 0.31 -14.73
CA GLN A 210 -5.14 0.35 -15.67
C GLN A 210 -6.06 -0.86 -15.48
N ALA A 211 -5.50 -2.02 -15.15
CA ALA A 211 -6.25 -3.22 -14.77
C ALA A 211 -6.87 -3.13 -13.35
N LYS A 212 -6.71 -2.00 -12.66
CA LYS A 212 -7.22 -1.76 -11.30
C LYS A 212 -6.70 -2.76 -10.27
N LEU A 213 -5.49 -3.28 -10.46
CA LEU A 213 -4.82 -4.11 -9.46
C LEU A 213 -4.43 -3.26 -8.25
N CYS A 214 -4.34 -3.88 -7.09
CA CYS A 214 -3.99 -3.22 -5.83
C CYS A 214 -2.48 -3.00 -5.70
N SER A 215 -1.71 -3.91 -6.29
CA SER A 215 -0.27 -3.85 -6.35
C SER A 215 0.26 -4.57 -7.58
N VAL A 216 1.53 -4.29 -7.88
CA VAL A 216 2.32 -5.05 -8.85
C VAL A 216 3.69 -5.33 -8.27
N GLU A 217 4.23 -6.50 -8.56
CA GLU A 217 5.59 -6.85 -8.22
C GLU A 217 6.51 -6.51 -9.39
N ILE A 218 7.57 -5.74 -9.13
CA ILE A 218 8.57 -5.35 -10.14
C ILE A 218 9.97 -5.75 -9.69
N CYS A 219 10.81 -6.09 -10.67
CA CYS A 219 12.21 -6.39 -10.46
C CYS A 219 13.08 -5.17 -10.82
N ILE A 220 13.92 -4.73 -9.88
CA ILE A 220 14.93 -3.69 -10.10
C ILE A 220 16.30 -4.32 -9.82
N GLY A 221 17.00 -4.70 -10.89
CA GLY A 221 18.18 -5.54 -10.80
C GLY A 221 17.82 -6.91 -10.21
N ILE A 222 18.51 -7.32 -9.15
CA ILE A 222 18.25 -8.59 -8.44
C ILE A 222 17.24 -8.47 -7.29
N ARG A 223 16.64 -7.29 -7.09
CA ARG A 223 15.71 -7.04 -5.98
C ARG A 223 14.28 -6.92 -6.50
N THR A 224 13.38 -7.50 -5.74
CA THR A 224 11.95 -7.47 -5.98
C THR A 224 11.29 -6.43 -5.09
N PHE A 225 10.46 -5.59 -5.68
CA PHE A 225 9.71 -4.55 -4.99
C PHE A 225 8.23 -4.68 -5.29
N GLU A 226 7.38 -4.36 -4.32
CA GLU A 226 5.93 -4.29 -4.52
C GLU A 226 5.52 -2.83 -4.65
N VAL A 227 4.90 -2.45 -5.76
CA VAL A 227 4.29 -1.13 -5.95
C VAL A 227 2.82 -1.24 -5.61
N VAL A 228 2.41 -0.65 -4.50
CA VAL A 228 1.01 -0.65 -4.01
C VAL A 228 0.32 0.63 -4.43
N PHE A 229 -0.77 0.53 -5.17
CA PHE A 229 -1.51 1.65 -5.74
C PHE A 229 -2.50 2.27 -4.74
N ASP A 230 -2.74 3.57 -4.86
CA ASP A 230 -3.77 4.28 -4.09
C ASP A 230 -5.06 4.55 -4.89
N GLY A 231 -5.12 4.10 -6.14
CA GLY A 231 -6.26 4.27 -7.06
C GLY A 231 -6.34 5.64 -7.75
N HIS A 232 -5.51 6.63 -7.38
CA HIS A 232 -5.58 8.00 -7.89
C HIS A 232 -4.29 8.44 -8.59
N GLY A 233 -3.54 7.49 -9.16
CA GLY A 233 -2.26 7.79 -9.81
C GLY A 233 -1.14 8.08 -8.81
N ARG A 234 -1.24 7.60 -7.57
CA ARG A 234 -0.08 7.51 -6.67
C ARG A 234 0.07 6.06 -6.20
N ALA A 235 1.26 5.77 -5.70
CA ALA A 235 1.60 4.45 -5.21
C ALA A 235 2.70 4.52 -4.16
N ARG A 236 3.00 3.37 -3.55
CA ARG A 236 4.14 3.18 -2.66
C ARG A 236 4.95 1.99 -3.12
N GLN A 237 6.24 2.20 -3.37
CA GLN A 237 7.18 1.11 -3.58
C GLN A 237 7.62 0.57 -2.22
N LEU A 238 7.43 -0.73 -1.99
CA LEU A 238 7.75 -1.44 -0.77
C LEU A 238 8.85 -2.46 -1.03
N ASP A 239 9.87 -2.42 -0.21
CA ASP A 239 10.90 -3.46 -0.12
C ASP A 239 10.62 -4.31 1.11
N LYS A 240 9.95 -5.46 0.93
CA LYS A 240 9.52 -6.34 2.04
C LYS A 240 10.71 -6.87 2.85
N LYS A 241 11.88 -7.06 2.21
CA LYS A 241 13.08 -7.61 2.87
C LYS A 241 13.68 -6.64 3.88
N VAL A 242 13.74 -5.36 3.56
CA VAL A 242 14.35 -4.33 4.44
C VAL A 242 13.33 -3.33 4.99
N ASN A 243 12.03 -3.61 4.83
CA ASN A 243 10.90 -2.77 5.21
C ASN A 243 11.06 -1.30 4.79
N LYS A 244 11.65 -1.06 3.62
CA LYS A 244 11.87 0.29 3.07
C LYS A 244 10.72 0.69 2.18
N ARG A 245 10.30 1.95 2.27
CA ARG A 245 9.16 2.48 1.52
C ARG A 245 9.55 3.75 0.77
N ARG A 246 9.02 3.92 -0.43
CA ARG A 246 9.21 5.14 -1.24
C ARG A 246 7.89 5.56 -1.87
N PHE A 247 7.67 6.86 -1.96
CA PHE A 247 6.53 7.39 -2.71
C PHE A 247 6.70 7.17 -4.19
N VAL A 248 5.60 6.92 -4.86
CA VAL A 248 5.53 6.74 -6.30
C VAL A 248 4.36 7.59 -6.82
N ARG A 249 4.54 8.27 -7.95
CA ARG A 249 3.49 9.08 -8.60
C ARG A 249 3.38 8.73 -10.07
N ARG A 250 2.17 8.88 -10.60
CA ARG A 250 1.83 8.79 -12.01
C ARG A 250 1.63 10.19 -12.57
N ARG A 251 2.23 10.47 -13.72
CA ARG A 251 2.02 11.70 -14.49
C ARG A 251 1.53 11.33 -15.89
N LEU A 252 0.46 11.98 -16.33
CA LEU A 252 0.01 11.88 -17.72
C LEU A 252 0.87 12.82 -18.56
N MET A 253 1.64 12.26 -19.48
CA MET A 253 2.53 13.01 -20.38
C MET A 253 2.39 12.50 -21.81
N THR A 254 2.82 13.29 -22.79
CA THR A 254 2.91 12.84 -24.18
C THR A 254 4.05 11.83 -24.36
N SER A 255 3.97 10.95 -25.36
CA SER A 255 5.04 9.96 -25.64
C SER A 255 6.42 10.63 -25.84
N ALA A 256 6.45 11.82 -26.43
CA ALA A 256 7.68 12.60 -26.61
C ALA A 256 8.27 13.08 -25.27
N GLU A 257 7.43 13.51 -24.33
CA GLU A 257 7.86 13.90 -22.98
C GLU A 257 8.33 12.71 -22.15
N VAL A 258 7.67 11.55 -22.30
CA VAL A 258 8.09 10.29 -21.67
C VAL A 258 9.50 9.91 -22.13
N GLN A 259 9.75 9.94 -23.45
CA GLN A 259 11.06 9.66 -24.01
C GLN A 259 12.12 10.67 -23.52
N ALA A 260 11.80 11.95 -23.44
CA ALA A 260 12.71 12.98 -22.93
C ALA A 260 13.03 12.79 -21.43
N ALA A 261 12.05 12.40 -20.62
CA ALA A 261 12.23 12.14 -19.19
C ALA A 261 13.12 10.91 -18.92
N ARG A 262 12.98 9.87 -19.76
CA ARG A 262 13.86 8.68 -19.74
C ARG A 262 15.26 8.98 -20.28
N GLY A 263 15.35 9.86 -21.29
CA GLY A 263 16.57 10.18 -22.02
C GLY A 263 17.47 11.25 -21.41
N SER A 264 17.22 11.73 -20.18
CA SER A 264 18.13 12.70 -19.54
C SER A 264 19.52 12.07 -19.36
N PRO A 265 20.57 12.56 -20.06
CA PRO A 265 21.89 11.96 -19.96
C PRO A 265 22.46 12.30 -18.59
N ALA A 266 22.64 11.27 -17.76
CA ALA A 266 23.60 11.34 -16.68
C ALA A 266 24.93 11.82 -17.29
N LYS A 267 25.50 12.91 -16.74
CA LYS A 267 26.81 13.42 -17.19
C LYS A 267 27.79 12.25 -17.28
N LYS A 268 28.24 11.91 -18.49
CA LYS A 268 29.24 10.87 -18.74
C LYS A 268 30.45 11.09 -17.86
N ARG A 269 30.64 10.21 -16.87
CA ARG A 269 31.94 9.82 -16.30
C ARG A 269 31.75 8.44 -15.66
N PHE A 270 32.31 7.38 -16.25
CA PHE A 270 33.41 6.61 -15.66
C PHE A 270 33.75 5.40 -16.54
N ASP A 271 35.05 5.20 -16.73
CA ASP A 271 35.67 4.08 -17.44
C ASP A 271 35.95 2.96 -16.43
N SER A 272 35.14 1.89 -16.48
CA SER A 272 35.40 0.50 -16.07
C SER A 272 34.06 -0.24 -16.01
N THR A 273 33.79 -1.09 -17.02
CA THR A 273 32.58 -1.91 -17.27
C THR A 273 31.25 -1.15 -17.17
N ASP A 274 30.60 -0.91 -18.31
CA ASP A 274 29.32 -0.18 -18.45
C ASP A 274 28.11 -0.93 -17.87
N ASP A 275 28.32 -2.11 -17.27
CA ASP A 275 27.29 -2.98 -16.73
C ASP A 275 27.47 -3.23 -15.23
N CYS A 276 26.35 -3.38 -14.52
CA CYS A 276 26.38 -3.78 -13.13
C CYS A 276 26.71 -5.29 -13.02
N PRO A 277 27.80 -5.71 -12.36
CA PRO A 277 28.22 -7.11 -12.31
C PRO A 277 27.33 -8.01 -11.44
N ILE A 278 26.33 -7.44 -10.75
CA ILE A 278 25.37 -8.19 -9.93
C ILE A 278 24.12 -8.56 -10.73
N CYS A 279 23.60 -7.64 -11.55
CA CYS A 279 22.39 -7.88 -12.35
C CYS A 279 22.65 -8.00 -13.86
N CYS A 280 23.91 -7.82 -14.29
CA CYS A 280 24.34 -7.86 -15.68
C CYS A 280 23.60 -6.88 -16.61
N SER A 281 23.01 -5.82 -16.06
CA SER A 281 22.30 -4.79 -16.84
C SER A 281 23.18 -3.56 -17.01
N SER A 282 23.07 -2.90 -18.17
CA SER A 282 23.81 -1.67 -18.43
C SER A 282 23.35 -0.52 -17.55
N PHE A 283 24.29 0.28 -17.06
CA PHE A 283 24.00 1.54 -16.38
C PHE A 283 23.28 2.54 -17.31
N ALA A 284 23.51 2.45 -18.62
CA ALA A 284 22.89 3.31 -19.61
C ALA A 284 21.41 2.99 -19.84
N GLU A 285 21.02 1.72 -19.69
CA GLU A 285 19.63 1.24 -19.78
C GLU A 285 18.84 1.53 -18.50
N THR A 286 19.54 1.85 -17.42
CA THR A 286 18.97 2.12 -16.10
C THR A 286 19.47 3.45 -15.50
N PRO A 287 19.45 4.57 -16.26
CA PRO A 287 20.12 5.81 -15.87
C PRO A 287 19.51 6.48 -14.63
N THR A 288 18.31 6.03 -14.26
CA THR A 288 17.54 6.51 -13.12
C THR A 288 17.85 5.74 -11.83
N LEU A 289 18.49 4.57 -11.93
CA LEU A 289 18.96 3.84 -10.77
C LEU A 289 20.23 4.50 -10.23
N PRO A 290 20.31 4.79 -8.91
CA PRO A 290 21.52 5.34 -8.34
C PRO A 290 22.68 4.38 -8.55
N VAL A 291 23.75 4.83 -9.23
CA VAL A 291 24.98 4.05 -9.37
C VAL A 291 25.92 4.40 -8.22
N VAL A 292 26.46 3.36 -7.60
CA VAL A 292 27.33 3.45 -6.43
C VAL A 292 28.72 3.02 -6.82
N ARG A 293 29.70 3.91 -6.60
CA ARG A 293 31.13 3.60 -6.79
C ARG A 293 31.77 3.29 -5.46
N THR A 294 32.29 2.08 -5.33
CA THR A 294 33.04 1.64 -4.16
C THR A 294 34.44 2.29 -4.12
N PRO A 295 35.10 2.37 -2.94
CA PRO A 295 36.47 2.90 -2.83
C PRO A 295 37.50 2.13 -3.66
N CYS A 296 37.27 0.82 -3.88
CA CYS A 296 38.10 -0.01 -4.74
C CYS A 296 37.87 0.21 -6.25
N GLY A 297 36.95 1.11 -6.63
CA GLY A 297 36.73 1.55 -8.00
C GLY A 297 35.53 0.92 -8.72
N HIS A 298 35.01 -0.22 -8.25
CA HIS A 298 33.90 -0.93 -8.88
C HIS A 298 32.56 -0.21 -8.75
N LEU A 299 31.75 -0.31 -9.80
CA LEU A 299 30.43 0.30 -9.94
C LEU A 299 29.31 -0.74 -9.81
N PHE A 300 28.23 -0.35 -9.13
CA PHE A 300 27.04 -1.18 -8.98
C PHE A 300 25.78 -0.33 -8.97
N HIS A 301 24.64 -0.89 -9.38
CA HIS A 301 23.37 -0.29 -8.98
C HIS A 301 23.26 -0.32 -7.46
N GLY A 302 22.88 0.81 -6.88
CA GLY A 302 22.69 0.97 -5.45
C GLY A 302 21.60 0.07 -4.88
N ALA A 303 20.67 -0.42 -5.71
CA ALA A 303 19.73 -1.48 -5.33
C ALA A 303 20.43 -2.85 -5.27
N CYS A 304 21.23 -3.20 -6.28
CA CYS A 304 21.91 -4.49 -6.38
C CYS A 304 22.94 -4.72 -5.27
N VAL A 305 23.75 -3.72 -4.96
CA VAL A 305 24.83 -3.86 -3.95
C VAL A 305 24.33 -3.68 -2.52
N ARG A 306 23.07 -3.29 -2.32
CA ARG A 306 22.53 -2.97 -0.99
C ARG A 306 22.50 -4.17 -0.05
N GLU A 307 22.21 -5.37 -0.53
CA GLU A 307 22.18 -6.54 0.35
C GLU A 307 23.57 -6.90 0.90
N ILE A 308 24.61 -6.71 0.09
CA ILE A 308 26.02 -6.88 0.50
C ILE A 308 26.40 -5.79 1.50
N ALA A 309 25.95 -4.56 1.24
CA ALA A 309 26.17 -3.43 2.13
C ALA A 309 25.49 -3.57 3.49
N ASP A 310 24.25 -4.08 3.52
CA ASP A 310 23.47 -4.29 4.74
C ASP A 310 24.14 -5.34 5.65
N LYS A 311 24.86 -6.30 5.06
CA LYS A 311 25.68 -7.31 5.78
C LYS A 311 27.09 -6.82 6.11
N ASN A 312 27.46 -5.63 5.65
CA ASN A 312 28.81 -5.07 5.74
C ASN A 312 29.90 -5.98 5.14
N ASP A 313 29.56 -6.70 4.05
CA ASP A 313 30.44 -7.66 3.39
C ASP A 313 31.48 -6.99 2.47
N ALA A 314 32.51 -7.74 2.05
CA ALA A 314 33.53 -7.24 1.14
C ALA A 314 33.00 -6.98 -0.29
N CYS A 315 33.75 -6.23 -1.11
CA CYS A 315 33.40 -5.98 -2.50
C CYS A 315 33.20 -7.30 -3.29
N PRO A 316 32.07 -7.50 -4.00
CA PRO A 316 31.82 -8.73 -4.76
C PRO A 316 32.83 -9.01 -5.88
N CYS A 317 33.44 -7.96 -6.43
CA CYS A 317 34.35 -8.07 -7.57
C CYS A 317 35.79 -8.42 -7.15
N CYS A 318 36.32 -7.74 -6.12
CA CYS A 318 37.72 -7.90 -5.72
C CYS A 318 37.95 -8.30 -4.25
N ARG A 319 36.86 -8.47 -3.48
CA ARG A 319 36.89 -8.82 -2.05
C ARG A 319 37.64 -7.83 -1.15
N ALA A 320 37.90 -6.61 -1.64
CA ALA A 320 38.42 -5.53 -0.80
C ALA A 320 37.37 -5.13 0.26
N GLU A 321 37.82 -4.75 1.45
CA GLU A 321 36.94 -4.19 2.48
C GLU A 321 36.35 -2.85 2.01
N VAL A 322 35.03 -2.69 2.21
CA VAL A 322 34.30 -1.49 1.79
C VAL A 322 33.56 -0.92 2.98
N ASN A 323 33.80 0.36 3.29
CA ASN A 323 32.96 1.08 4.23
C ASN A 323 31.67 1.54 3.52
N TRP A 324 30.64 0.71 3.59
CA TRP A 324 29.37 0.97 2.89
C TRP A 324 28.65 2.22 3.38
N CYS A 325 28.77 2.60 4.66
CA CYS A 325 28.17 3.82 5.19
C CYS A 325 28.66 5.09 4.47
N THR A 326 29.93 5.13 4.07
CA THR A 326 30.49 6.25 3.30
C THR A 326 30.13 6.21 1.82
N THR A 327 29.86 5.01 1.31
CA THR A 327 29.68 4.73 -0.12
C THR A 327 28.28 5.11 -0.62
N PHE A 328 27.26 5.08 0.24
CA PHE A 328 25.89 5.53 -0.08
C PHE A 328 25.60 7.02 0.22
N ARG A 329 26.57 7.78 0.75
CA ARG A 329 26.38 9.17 1.24
C ARG A 329 26.69 10.28 0.22
N LYS A 330 26.63 10.01 -1.07
CA LYS A 330 26.84 11.02 -2.13
C LYS A 330 25.60 11.22 -2.98
#